data_AF-A0A538LAV2-F1
#
_entry.id   AF-A0A538LAV2-F1
#
_cell.length_a   1.000
_cell.length_b   1.000
_cell.length_c   1.000
_cell.angle_alpha   90.00
_cell.angle_beta   90.00
_cell.angle_gamma   90.00
#
_symmetry.space_group_name_H-M   'P 1'
#
loop_
_entity.id
_entity.type
_entity.pdbx_description
1 polymer ?
#
loop_
_entity_poly.entity_id
_entity_poly.type
_entity_poly.pdbx_seq_one_letter_code
_entity_poly.pdbx_strand_id
1 'polypeptide(L)'
;MPLDPEQINLAGLPRDALSGYKSGPAEDLLKRVAWDYRQLIHERDELKEEADVLRRRAGEAEAELAALREELDRQRDPDEIARALLEAAQRRARELREAARSDSDATLKKARARARSIEEKARRRYEAAVRAESLGADVRRQLQAALDTILGSGDVETQTATLAGPSTPHRTTAASS
;
A
#
# COMPACT_ATOMS: atom_id res chain seq x y z
N MET A 1 -29.95 -9.33 -69.55
CA MET A 1 -29.08 -8.24 -70.03
C MET A 1 -29.90 -6.96 -70.06
N PRO A 2 -29.36 -5.82 -69.61
CA PRO A 2 -30.03 -4.53 -69.85
C PRO A 2 -30.16 -4.32 -71.36
N LEU A 3 -31.29 -3.78 -71.81
CA LEU A 3 -31.46 -3.32 -73.19
C LEU A 3 -30.46 -2.19 -73.44
N ASP A 4 -29.95 -2.06 -74.66
CA ASP A 4 -29.17 -0.87 -75.01
C ASP A 4 -30.13 0.28 -75.33
N PRO A 5 -29.84 1.53 -74.93
CA PRO A 5 -30.68 2.68 -75.26
C PRO A 5 -30.96 2.82 -76.77
N GLU A 6 -30.03 2.36 -77.61
CA GLU A 6 -30.14 2.37 -79.08
C GLU A 6 -31.16 1.34 -79.63
N GLN A 7 -31.52 0.35 -78.82
CA GLN A 7 -32.55 -0.65 -79.15
C GLN A 7 -33.97 -0.13 -78.89
N ILE A 8 -34.13 1.02 -78.23
CA ILE A 8 -35.42 1.67 -77.99
C ILE A 8 -35.78 2.52 -79.22
N ASN A 9 -36.28 1.85 -80.26
CA ASN A 9 -36.65 2.48 -81.52
C ASN A 9 -37.93 1.86 -82.12
N LEU A 10 -38.50 2.54 -83.12
CA LEU A 10 -39.74 2.10 -83.78
C LEU A 10 -39.62 0.73 -84.48
N ALA A 11 -38.41 0.33 -84.87
CA ALA A 11 -38.16 -0.95 -85.53
C ALA A 11 -38.18 -2.14 -84.56
N GLY A 12 -37.88 -1.90 -83.27
CA GLY A 12 -37.91 -2.89 -82.20
C GLY A 12 -39.29 -3.11 -81.57
N LEU A 13 -40.30 -2.35 -81.98
CA LEU A 13 -41.65 -2.46 -81.44
C LEU A 13 -42.50 -3.52 -82.19
N PRO A 14 -43.30 -4.34 -81.48
CA PRO A 14 -44.16 -5.34 -82.11
C PRO A 14 -45.24 -4.67 -82.96
N ARG A 15 -45.14 -4.87 -84.28
CA ARG A 15 -46.01 -4.23 -85.29
C ARG A 15 -47.49 -4.63 -85.15
N ASP A 16 -47.75 -5.79 -84.55
CA ASP A 16 -49.11 -6.34 -84.37
C ASP A 16 -49.94 -5.59 -83.32
N ALA A 17 -49.31 -4.85 -82.39
CA ALA A 17 -49.99 -4.15 -81.31
C ALA A 17 -50.15 -2.63 -81.52
N LEU A 18 -49.55 -2.07 -82.59
CA LEU A 18 -49.32 -0.61 -82.72
C LEU A 18 -49.85 -0.01 -84.03
N SER A 19 -50.76 -0.71 -84.72
CA SER A 19 -51.46 -0.22 -85.92
C SER A 19 -52.39 0.95 -85.56
N GLY A 20 -51.83 2.15 -85.43
CA GLY A 20 -52.60 3.36 -85.08
C GLY A 20 -51.80 4.57 -84.60
N TYR A 21 -50.49 4.42 -84.31
CA TYR A 21 -49.67 5.54 -83.83
C TYR A 21 -49.11 6.38 -85.00
N LYS A 22 -49.12 7.70 -84.83
CA LYS A 22 -48.43 8.63 -85.75
C LYS A 22 -46.91 8.44 -85.57
N SER A 23 -46.20 8.15 -86.66
CA SER A 23 -44.77 7.81 -86.65
C SER A 23 -43.90 8.89 -86.01
N GLY A 24 -44.11 10.17 -86.34
CA GLY A 24 -43.31 11.28 -85.79
C GLY A 24 -43.37 11.41 -84.26
N PRO A 25 -44.56 11.62 -83.66
CA PRO A 25 -44.69 11.74 -82.20
C PRO A 25 -44.23 10.49 -81.44
N ALA A 26 -44.43 9.29 -82.00
CA ALA A 26 -43.97 8.05 -81.40
C ALA A 26 -42.43 7.94 -81.41
N GLU A 27 -41.78 8.39 -82.48
CA GLU A 27 -40.32 8.43 -82.56
C GLU A 27 -39.70 9.40 -81.54
N ASP A 28 -40.29 10.59 -81.37
CA ASP A 28 -39.83 11.60 -80.41
C ASP A 28 -39.96 11.12 -78.97
N LEU A 29 -41.07 10.42 -78.63
CA LEU A 29 -41.26 9.80 -77.33
C LEU A 29 -40.21 8.70 -77.08
N LEU A 30 -39.94 7.85 -78.07
CA LEU A 30 -38.94 6.79 -77.93
C LEU A 30 -37.52 7.35 -77.77
N LYS A 31 -37.16 8.43 -78.48
CA LYS A 31 -35.89 9.14 -78.29
C LYS A 31 -35.75 9.69 -76.87
N ARG A 32 -36.83 10.26 -76.32
CA ARG A 32 -36.85 10.75 -74.95
C ARG A 32 -36.69 9.61 -73.93
N VAL A 33 -37.44 8.51 -74.11
CA VAL A 33 -37.32 7.31 -73.27
C VAL A 33 -35.93 6.70 -73.35
N ALA A 34 -35.32 6.65 -74.54
CA ALA A 34 -33.95 6.19 -74.73
C ALA A 34 -32.94 7.07 -73.97
N TRP A 35 -33.14 8.40 -73.97
CA TRP A 35 -32.31 9.33 -73.21
C TRP A 35 -32.51 9.18 -71.70
N ASP A 36 -33.75 9.11 -71.22
CA ASP A 36 -34.07 8.91 -69.80
C ASP A 36 -33.49 7.57 -69.29
N TYR A 37 -33.60 6.51 -70.09
CA TYR A 37 -33.04 5.21 -69.78
C TYR A 37 -31.49 5.20 -69.77
N ARG A 38 -30.86 6.00 -70.63
CA ARG A 38 -29.40 6.22 -70.57
C ARG A 38 -28.99 6.91 -69.26
N GLN A 39 -29.73 7.92 -68.82
CA GLN A 39 -29.48 8.57 -67.52
C GLN A 39 -29.63 7.58 -66.36
N LEU A 40 -30.70 6.79 -66.35
CA LEU A 40 -30.90 5.75 -65.32
C LEU A 40 -29.78 4.70 -65.29
N ILE A 41 -29.22 4.34 -66.45
CA ILE A 41 -28.06 3.45 -66.50
C ILE A 41 -26.84 4.10 -65.82
N HIS A 42 -26.58 5.37 -66.10
CA HIS A 42 -25.48 6.12 -65.49
C HIS A 42 -25.65 6.23 -63.97
N GLU A 43 -26.82 6.67 -63.50
CA GLU A 43 -27.13 6.77 -62.06
C GLU A 43 -27.00 5.42 -61.35
N ARG A 44 -27.47 4.34 -61.97
CA ARG A 44 -27.32 2.99 -61.44
C ARG A 44 -25.85 2.60 -61.29
N ASP A 45 -25.02 2.95 -62.27
CA ASP A 45 -23.60 2.60 -62.24
C ASP A 45 -22.83 3.42 -61.20
N GLU A 46 -23.15 4.71 -61.05
CA GLU A 46 -22.66 5.55 -59.94
C GLU A 46 -23.03 4.95 -58.57
N LEU A 47 -24.31 4.60 -58.37
CA LEU A 47 -24.77 4.00 -57.12
C LEU A 47 -24.11 2.64 -56.83
N LYS A 48 -23.79 1.85 -57.86
CA LYS A 48 -23.06 0.59 -57.69
C LYS A 48 -21.63 0.86 -57.25
N GLU A 49 -20.95 1.84 -57.85
CA GLU A 49 -19.60 2.22 -57.44
C GLU A 49 -19.58 2.71 -56.00
N GLU A 50 -20.54 3.55 -55.61
CA GLU A 50 -20.69 4.01 -54.22
C GLU A 50 -20.96 2.85 -53.26
N ALA A 51 -21.85 1.93 -53.62
CA ALA A 51 -22.14 0.75 -52.82
C ALA A 51 -20.91 -0.14 -52.65
N ASP A 52 -20.10 -0.30 -53.68
CA ASP A 52 -18.86 -1.08 -53.62
C ASP A 52 -17.78 -0.40 -52.77
N VAL A 53 -17.67 0.94 -52.84
CA VAL A 53 -16.78 1.71 -51.95
C VAL A 53 -17.22 1.57 -50.49
N LEU A 54 -18.51 1.71 -50.21
CA LEU A 54 -19.03 1.56 -48.85
C LEU A 54 -18.85 0.15 -48.32
N ARG A 55 -19.04 -0.88 -49.16
CA ARG A 55 -18.77 -2.29 -48.79
C ARG A 55 -17.31 -2.52 -48.45
N ARG A 56 -16.38 -1.96 -49.21
CA ARG A 56 -14.95 -2.06 -48.89
C ARG A 56 -14.62 -1.40 -47.56
N ARG A 57 -15.10 -0.16 -47.35
CA ARG A 57 -14.90 0.55 -46.08
C ARG A 57 -15.51 -0.17 -44.89
N ALA A 58 -16.70 -0.76 -45.06
CA ALA A 58 -17.33 -1.56 -44.02
C ALA A 58 -16.48 -2.80 -43.70
N GLY A 59 -15.98 -3.51 -44.71
CA GLY A 59 -15.09 -4.65 -44.52
C GLY A 59 -13.77 -4.28 -43.83
N GLU A 60 -13.17 -3.15 -44.19
CA GLU A 60 -11.96 -2.61 -43.54
C GLU A 60 -12.25 -2.28 -42.06
N ALA A 61 -13.33 -1.57 -41.77
CA ALA A 61 -13.72 -1.23 -40.41
C ALA A 61 -14.07 -2.47 -39.56
N GLU A 62 -14.73 -3.47 -40.14
CA GLU A 62 -15.00 -4.75 -39.46
C GLU A 62 -13.71 -5.51 -39.14
N ALA A 63 -12.74 -5.51 -40.06
CA ALA A 63 -11.43 -6.11 -39.82
C ALA A 63 -10.64 -5.37 -38.73
N GLU A 64 -10.66 -4.04 -38.72
CA GLU A 64 -10.06 -3.23 -37.65
C GLU A 64 -10.72 -3.50 -36.29
N LEU A 65 -12.05 -3.58 -36.25
CA LEU A 65 -12.77 -3.91 -35.02
C LEU A 65 -12.44 -5.32 -34.52
N ALA A 66 -12.30 -6.29 -35.42
CA ALA A 66 -11.89 -7.65 -35.05
C ALA A 66 -10.47 -7.65 -34.46
N ALA A 67 -9.52 -6.95 -35.09
CA ALA A 67 -8.15 -6.83 -34.60
C ALA A 67 -8.07 -6.14 -33.23
N LEU A 68 -8.83 -5.05 -33.04
CA LEU A 68 -8.90 -4.34 -31.75
C LEU A 68 -9.52 -5.19 -30.64
N ARG A 69 -10.55 -5.99 -30.96
CA ARG A 69 -11.15 -6.92 -30.00
C ARG A 69 -10.16 -7.99 -29.57
N GLU A 70 -9.42 -8.55 -30.52
CA GLU A 70 -8.39 -9.55 -30.21
C GLU A 70 -7.26 -8.98 -29.36
N GLU A 71 -6.82 -7.75 -29.64
CA GLU A 71 -5.83 -7.05 -28.81
C GLU A 71 -6.36 -6.80 -27.39
N LEU A 72 -7.62 -6.40 -27.25
CA LEU A 72 -8.24 -6.16 -25.95
C LEU A 72 -8.37 -7.45 -25.13
N ASP A 73 -8.75 -8.56 -25.77
CA ASP A 73 -8.79 -9.87 -25.12
C ASP A 73 -7.38 -10.32 -24.70
N ARG A 74 -6.35 -10.10 -25.54
CA ARG A 74 -4.94 -10.37 -25.20
C ARG A 74 -4.44 -9.54 -24.01
N GLN A 75 -4.93 -8.31 -23.83
CA GLN A 75 -4.57 -7.45 -22.70
C GLN A 75 -5.38 -7.70 -21.43
N ARG A 76 -6.57 -8.30 -21.55
CA ARG A 76 -7.41 -8.61 -20.40
C ARG A 76 -6.79 -9.64 -19.46
N ASP A 77 -6.20 -10.69 -20.01
CA ASP A 77 -5.52 -11.75 -19.23
C ASP A 77 -4.35 -11.23 -18.36
N PRO A 78 -3.39 -10.44 -18.89
CA PRO A 78 -2.29 -9.91 -18.07
C PRO A 78 -2.78 -8.93 -16.99
N ASP A 79 -3.83 -8.16 -17.25
CA ASP A 79 -4.45 -7.28 -16.25
C ASP A 79 -5.12 -8.07 -15.12
N GLU A 80 -5.82 -9.15 -15.45
CA GLU A 80 -6.42 -10.06 -14.46
C GLU A 80 -5.33 -10.73 -13.60
N ILE A 81 -4.22 -11.17 -14.21
CA ILE A 81 -3.05 -11.72 -13.50
C ILE A 81 -2.42 -10.66 -12.60
N ALA A 82 -2.22 -9.44 -13.09
CA ALA A 82 -1.63 -8.35 -12.32
C ALA A 82 -2.49 -8.00 -11.09
N ARG A 83 -3.82 -7.97 -11.25
CA ARG A 83 -4.77 -7.77 -10.14
C ARG A 83 -4.67 -8.90 -9.11
N ALA A 84 -4.70 -10.15 -9.55
CA ALA A 84 -4.57 -11.30 -8.65
C ALA A 84 -3.23 -11.30 -7.88
N LEU A 85 -2.14 -10.94 -8.55
CA LEU A 85 -0.81 -10.82 -7.94
C LEU A 85 -0.76 -9.67 -6.93
N LEU A 86 -1.35 -8.52 -7.25
CA LEU A 86 -1.44 -7.39 -6.32
C LEU A 86 -2.23 -7.77 -5.06
N GLU A 87 -3.37 -8.45 -5.21
CA GLU A 87 -4.17 -8.92 -4.07
C GLU A 87 -3.41 -9.94 -3.21
N ALA A 88 -2.68 -10.87 -3.83
CA ALA A 88 -1.83 -11.82 -3.13
C ALA A 88 -0.69 -11.10 -2.38
N ALA A 89 -0.04 -10.12 -3.00
CA ALA A 89 1.01 -9.32 -2.39
C ALA A 89 0.47 -8.51 -1.20
N GLN A 90 -0.71 -7.90 -1.33
CA GLN A 90 -1.37 -7.15 -0.25
C GLN A 90 -1.73 -8.05 0.93
N ARG A 91 -2.29 -9.24 0.67
CA ARG A 91 -2.57 -10.24 1.71
C ARG A 91 -1.28 -10.64 2.43
N ARG A 92 -0.23 -10.97 1.67
CA ARG A 92 1.05 -11.36 2.25
C ARG A 92 1.69 -10.26 3.08
N ALA A 93 1.60 -9.01 2.64
CA ALA A 93 2.09 -7.86 3.38
C ALA A 93 1.34 -7.67 4.72
N ARG A 94 0.03 -7.96 4.77
CA ARG A 94 -0.75 -7.93 6.02
C ARG A 94 -0.30 -9.03 6.98
N GLU A 95 -0.18 -10.26 6.50
CA GLU A 95 0.30 -11.41 7.29
C GLU A 95 1.68 -11.12 7.90
N LEU A 96 2.61 -10.58 7.10
CA LEU A 96 3.95 -10.22 7.58
C LEU A 96 3.91 -9.14 8.65
N ARG A 97 3.04 -8.12 8.50
CA ARG A 97 2.87 -7.08 9.52
C ARG A 97 2.29 -7.63 10.81
N GLU A 98 1.32 -8.53 10.72
CA GLU A 98 0.71 -9.17 11.89
C GLU A 98 1.70 -10.09 12.61
N ALA A 99 2.45 -10.91 11.87
CA ALA A 99 3.52 -11.72 12.43
C ALA A 99 4.60 -10.87 13.11
N ALA A 100 5.09 -9.81 12.45
CA ALA A 100 6.08 -8.91 13.03
C ALA A 100 5.57 -8.18 14.28
N ARG A 101 4.29 -7.78 14.32
CA ARG A 101 3.66 -7.21 15.52
C ARG A 101 3.62 -8.23 16.66
N SER A 102 3.13 -9.44 16.39
CA SER A 102 3.08 -10.53 17.39
C SER A 102 4.47 -10.84 17.96
N ASP A 103 5.48 -10.93 17.10
CA ASP A 103 6.86 -11.18 17.53
C ASP A 103 7.41 -10.03 18.37
N SER A 104 7.15 -8.78 17.95
CA SER A 104 7.53 -7.59 18.71
C SER A 104 6.89 -7.57 20.09
N ASP A 105 5.59 -7.87 20.19
CA ASP A 105 4.88 -7.94 21.47
C ASP A 105 5.44 -9.04 22.38
N ALA A 106 5.76 -10.20 21.81
CA ALA A 106 6.40 -11.29 22.53
C ALA A 106 7.78 -10.90 23.06
N THR A 107 8.59 -10.20 22.26
CA THR A 107 9.91 -9.71 22.70
C THR A 107 9.79 -8.63 23.78
N LEU A 108 8.86 -7.68 23.64
CA LEU A 108 8.58 -6.66 24.64
C LEU A 108 8.10 -7.27 25.96
N LYS A 109 7.23 -8.28 25.90
CA LYS A 109 6.76 -9.01 27.10
C LYS A 109 7.93 -9.70 27.82
N LYS A 110 8.82 -10.36 27.08
CA LYS A 110 10.03 -10.99 27.64
C LYS A 110 10.98 -9.95 28.24
N ALA A 111 11.19 -8.82 27.57
CA ALA A 111 12.04 -7.74 28.05
C ALA A 111 11.48 -7.12 29.35
N ARG A 112 10.17 -6.86 29.41
CA ARG A 112 9.49 -6.36 30.63
C ARG A 112 9.60 -7.34 31.79
N ALA A 113 9.42 -8.64 31.54
CA ALA A 113 9.57 -9.65 32.59
C ALA A 113 11.01 -9.71 33.14
N ARG A 114 12.01 -9.61 32.26
CA ARG A 114 13.43 -9.55 32.66
C ARG A 114 13.73 -8.29 33.48
N ALA A 115 13.25 -7.12 33.03
CA ALA A 115 13.41 -5.87 33.75
C ALA A 115 12.84 -5.96 35.17
N ARG A 116 11.60 -6.45 35.32
CA ARG A 116 10.97 -6.67 36.64
C ARG A 116 11.79 -7.61 37.53
N SER A 117 12.30 -8.72 36.98
CA SER A 117 13.14 -9.63 37.77
C SER A 117 14.45 -8.99 38.21
N ILE A 118 15.04 -8.12 37.39
CA ILE A 118 16.25 -7.36 37.76
C ILE A 118 15.92 -6.36 38.86
N GLU A 119 14.83 -5.60 38.72
CA GLU A 119 14.36 -4.64 39.72
C GLU A 119 14.08 -5.32 41.07
N GLU A 120 13.38 -6.45 41.07
CA GLU A 120 13.12 -7.23 42.29
C GLU A 120 14.41 -7.72 42.95
N LYS A 121 15.37 -8.23 42.16
CA LYS A 121 16.68 -8.65 42.69
C LYS A 121 17.47 -7.48 43.26
N ALA A 122 17.47 -6.33 42.56
CA ALA A 122 18.13 -5.12 43.03
C ALA A 122 17.49 -4.60 44.33
N ARG A 123 16.16 -4.57 44.41
CA ARG A 123 15.40 -4.20 45.60
C ARG A 123 15.74 -5.10 46.78
N ARG A 124 15.71 -6.43 46.59
CA ARG A 124 16.08 -7.38 47.65
C ARG A 124 17.52 -7.20 48.14
N ARG A 125 18.47 -6.93 47.23
CA ARG A 125 19.86 -6.65 47.58
C ARG A 125 19.99 -5.36 48.38
N TYR A 126 19.27 -4.32 47.98
CA TYR A 126 19.24 -3.04 48.70
C TYR A 126 18.65 -3.21 50.11
N GLU A 127 17.49 -3.86 50.23
CA GLU A 127 16.86 -4.16 51.52
C GLU A 127 17.74 -5.04 52.43
N ALA A 128 18.53 -5.95 51.86
CA ALA A 128 19.50 -6.75 52.61
C ALA A 128 20.70 -5.90 53.08
N ALA A 129 21.22 -5.01 52.22
CA ALA A 129 22.32 -4.11 52.57
C ALA A 129 21.93 -3.15 53.70
N VAL A 130 20.74 -2.53 53.61
CA VAL A 130 20.22 -1.64 54.66
C VAL A 130 20.06 -2.38 56.00
N ARG A 131 19.53 -3.62 55.99
CA ARG A 131 19.43 -4.44 57.21
C ARG A 131 20.79 -4.83 57.79
N ALA A 132 21.76 -5.15 56.93
CA ALA A 132 23.12 -5.46 57.39
C ALA A 132 23.78 -4.22 58.04
N GLU A 133 23.57 -3.05 57.46
CA GLU A 133 24.06 -1.78 58.02
C GLU A 133 23.43 -1.45 59.38
N SER A 134 22.11 -1.63 59.52
CA SER A 134 21.42 -1.40 60.79
C SER A 134 21.90 -2.36 61.89
N LEU A 135 22.01 -3.66 61.58
CA LEU A 135 22.56 -4.65 62.51
C LEU A 135 24.00 -4.33 62.90
N GLY A 136 24.83 -3.90 61.94
CA GLY A 136 26.20 -3.45 62.22
C GLY A 136 26.26 -2.23 63.14
N ALA A 137 25.35 -1.28 62.98
CA ALA A 137 25.24 -0.11 63.86
C ALA A 137 24.76 -0.49 65.27
N ASP A 138 23.85 -1.45 65.39
CA ASP A 138 23.36 -1.97 66.68
C ASP A 138 24.48 -2.72 67.43
N VAL A 139 25.22 -3.60 66.74
CA VAL A 139 26.36 -4.31 67.33
C VAL A 139 27.45 -3.34 67.80
N ARG A 140 27.77 -2.31 67.01
CA ARG A 140 28.73 -1.27 67.42
C ARG A 140 28.25 -0.53 68.67
N ARG A 141 26.97 -0.16 68.75
CA ARG A 141 26.38 0.46 69.95
C ARG A 141 26.44 -0.46 71.17
N GLN A 142 26.14 -1.75 71.00
CA GLN A 142 26.25 -2.74 72.09
C GLN A 142 27.69 -2.90 72.58
N LEU A 143 28.66 -2.96 71.67
CA LEU A 143 30.08 -3.02 72.02
C LEU A 143 30.55 -1.77 72.76
N GLN A 144 30.16 -0.57 72.30
CA GLN A 144 30.45 0.67 73.01
C GLN A 144 29.84 0.67 74.41
N ALA A 145 28.56 0.33 74.55
CA ALA A 145 27.92 0.25 75.86
C ALA A 145 28.61 -0.77 76.80
N ALA A 146 29.01 -1.93 76.28
CA ALA A 146 29.75 -2.93 77.05
C ALA A 146 31.13 -2.43 77.48
N LEU A 147 31.86 -1.76 76.58
CA LEU A 147 33.15 -1.14 76.89
C LEU A 147 33.01 -0.01 77.92
N ASP A 148 32.01 0.86 77.79
CA ASP A 148 31.72 1.92 78.75
C ASP A 148 31.33 1.35 80.12
N THR A 149 30.66 0.20 80.16
CA THR A 149 30.36 -0.50 81.42
C THR A 149 31.63 -1.03 82.08
N ILE A 150 32.54 -1.62 81.31
CA ILE A 150 33.83 -2.15 81.81
C ILE A 150 34.77 -1.00 82.25
N LEU A 151 34.86 0.07 81.46
CA LEU A 151 35.68 1.25 81.78
C LEU A 151 35.07 2.05 82.94
N GLY A 152 33.75 2.24 82.95
CA GLY A 152 33.03 2.89 84.05
C GLY A 152 33.06 2.09 85.36
N SER A 153 33.22 0.77 85.31
CA SER A 153 33.50 -0.05 86.50
C SER A 153 34.94 0.06 87.01
N GLY A 154 35.88 0.58 86.19
CA GLY A 154 37.26 0.87 86.60
C GLY A 154 37.45 2.23 87.27
N ASP A 155 36.54 3.19 87.03
CA ASP A 155 36.62 4.54 87.61
C ASP A 155 35.97 4.69 89.00
N VAL A 156 35.30 3.65 89.51
CA VAL A 156 34.67 3.69 90.84
C VAL A 156 35.69 3.42 91.98
N GLU A 157 36.87 2.88 91.69
CA GLU A 157 37.90 2.59 92.72
C GLU A 157 38.89 3.73 92.98
N THR A 158 38.88 4.84 92.23
CA THR A 158 39.89 5.91 92.38
C THR A 158 39.36 7.25 92.91
N GLN A 159 38.07 7.38 93.24
CA GLN A 159 37.49 8.65 93.73
C GLN A 159 37.30 8.80 95.25
N THR A 160 37.86 7.94 96.10
CA THR A 160 37.79 8.11 97.58
C THR A 160 39.11 8.37 98.29
N ALA A 161 40.21 8.59 97.58
CA ALA A 161 41.45 9.03 98.22
C ALA A 161 42.14 10.08 97.36
N THR A 162 42.03 11.35 97.76
CA THR A 162 43.18 12.20 98.16
C THR A 162 42.69 13.66 98.26
N LEU A 163 42.11 14.00 99.41
CA LEU A 163 42.03 15.37 99.91
C LEU A 163 43.34 15.68 100.64
N ALA A 164 44.32 16.28 99.95
CA ALA A 164 45.40 17.07 100.53
C ALA A 164 46.23 17.70 99.39
N GLY A 165 46.14 19.03 99.21
CA GLY A 165 47.04 19.80 98.33
C GLY A 165 48.42 20.04 99.00
N PRO A 166 49.15 21.12 98.67
CA PRO A 166 49.19 21.90 97.42
C PRO A 166 50.66 22.11 96.93
N SER A 167 50.86 22.52 95.67
CA SER A 167 51.89 23.52 95.27
C SER A 167 51.99 23.69 93.75
N THR A 168 51.67 24.90 93.30
CA THR A 168 52.23 25.61 92.13
C THR A 168 53.78 25.66 92.14
N PRO A 169 54.52 26.11 91.09
CA PRO A 169 54.09 26.72 89.81
C PRO A 169 54.91 26.39 88.51
N HIS A 170 54.41 26.94 87.39
CA HIS A 170 55.12 27.61 86.26
C HIS A 170 55.53 26.91 84.94
N ARG A 171 55.32 27.72 83.87
CA ARG A 171 55.86 27.82 82.49
C ARG A 171 55.26 26.92 81.40
N THR A 172 54.54 27.48 80.40
CA THR A 172 54.98 28.30 79.23
C THR A 172 55.68 27.44 78.16
N THR A 173 55.08 27.18 76.99
CA THR A 173 55.24 27.87 75.68
C THR A 173 54.76 26.99 74.51
N ALA A 174 54.17 27.66 73.49
CA ALA A 174 54.24 27.42 72.04
C ALA A 174 53.79 26.04 71.47
N ALA A 175 52.76 25.94 70.63
CA ALA A 175 52.59 26.50 69.26
C ALA A 175 53.45 25.81 68.19
N SER A 176 52.78 25.36 67.12
CA SER A 176 53.18 25.20 65.71
C SER A 176 52.58 23.88 65.19
N SER A 177 51.52 23.91 64.37
CA SER A 177 51.48 24.17 62.91
C SER A 177 51.34 22.85 62.16
#